data_AF-A0A9W8XKE0-F1
#
_entry.id   AF-A0A9W8XKE0-F1
#
_cell.length_a   1.000
_cell.length_b   1.000
_cell.length_c   1.000
_cell.angle_alpha   90.00
_cell.angle_beta   90.00
_cell.angle_gamma   90.00
#
_symmetry.space_group_name_H-M   'P 1'
#
loop_
_entity.id
_entity.type
_entity.pdbx_description
1 polymer ?
#
loop_
_entity_poly.entity_id
_entity_poly.type
_entity_poly.pdbx_seq_one_letter_code
_entity_poly.pdbx_strand_id
1 'polypeptide(L)'
;MSKGKALTTRAKPKAKINAALSPAFTKPTSPQLTAIPPTRAHSAAYHYPLILDDETASKDLLGWFEGIEEARNMPWRKKWLDPAECEGKEEDFGALLEKRAYEVWVSEVMLQQTRVSTVIPYFNNWISKWPTVESLAQASHDDVLSVWKGLGYYSRATRLHEGAKAVISMQPSQSCKIPSGVVELQKIPGIGRYTAGAVSSIAFGEAEPVLDGNVARVLSRQLGLYVDAKDKKSTDAFWEVADQLVKSVAGHPEKGRSKTPGQWNQAIMELGSTICTPKPKCDECPIRRTCRVYAEGETLSIKKAAATEVPDIEDACTLCQQLDTEDLATAPEEHDDDEDDVPAKPAKRQKTEQKQSNKLSNYFTSSAPKPKPATPTPSTSTSSPPPSTKRKTPTATPAQAKRIAIYCSLFPKKMPKKAVPEEDAVVCIIEAAQEDGQSKWFIEQRPAKGLLASLWQFPQQTLPNTDMAHTAATRKAAARAYVESLDLGAVISNTVHLQELGSLVHVFTHLKLTMHVVHLRFGIDGKMLEETSGRKWVETEKMEGETLSTGMRRCWDLVKKKTTSVFG
;
A
#
# COMPACT_ATOMS: atom_id res chain seq x y z
N MET A 1 45.87 4.24 59.49
CA MET A 1 46.48 3.91 58.17
C MET A 1 45.66 2.75 57.59
N SER A 2 45.32 2.65 56.30
CA SER A 2 45.72 3.41 55.11
C SER A 2 44.50 3.75 54.22
N LYS A 3 44.68 4.59 53.19
CA LYS A 3 43.61 5.05 52.26
C LYS A 3 43.51 4.12 51.04
N GLY A 4 42.29 3.89 50.54
CA GLY A 4 42.01 3.25 49.24
C GLY A 4 40.82 3.93 48.55
N LYS A 5 40.99 4.35 47.28
CA LYS A 5 40.06 5.27 46.58
C LYS A 5 38.76 4.59 46.15
N ALA A 6 37.62 5.22 46.43
CA ALA A 6 36.37 4.96 45.71
C ALA A 6 36.36 5.73 44.38
N LEU A 7 36.01 5.05 43.28
CA LEU A 7 35.87 5.65 41.95
C LEU A 7 34.39 5.85 41.62
N THR A 8 33.87 7.05 41.83
CA THR A 8 32.45 7.38 41.63
C THR A 8 32.15 7.79 40.19
N THR A 9 31.85 6.82 39.32
CA THR A 9 31.35 7.08 37.97
C THR A 9 29.90 7.59 38.02
N ARG A 10 29.76 8.92 38.13
CA ARG A 10 28.46 9.62 38.17
C ARG A 10 27.75 9.52 36.82
N ALA A 11 26.91 8.49 36.65
CA ALA A 11 26.05 8.33 35.48
C ALA A 11 25.09 9.54 35.36
N LYS A 12 25.07 10.19 34.19
CA LYS A 12 24.12 11.27 33.89
C LYS A 12 22.74 10.66 33.64
N PRO A 13 21.66 11.13 34.29
CA PRO A 13 20.31 10.64 34.00
C PRO A 13 19.88 11.10 32.59
N LYS A 14 19.75 10.14 31.67
CA LYS A 14 19.09 10.33 30.37
C LYS A 14 17.65 9.83 30.47
N ALA A 15 16.71 10.76 30.61
CA ALA A 15 15.36 10.69 30.04
C ALA A 15 14.61 11.99 30.41
N LYS A 16 14.56 12.96 29.50
CA LYS A 16 13.48 13.96 29.56
C LYS A 16 12.24 13.27 29.04
N ILE A 17 11.21 13.17 29.88
CA ILE A 17 9.86 12.77 29.47
C ILE A 17 9.38 13.76 28.41
N ASN A 18 8.64 13.27 27.41
CA ASN A 18 8.30 14.01 26.20
C ASN A 18 7.74 15.40 26.50
N ALA A 19 8.34 16.42 25.90
CA ALA A 19 7.63 17.68 25.67
C ALA A 19 6.44 17.38 24.75
N ALA A 20 5.29 17.99 25.02
CA ALA A 20 4.16 17.94 24.10
C ALA A 20 4.64 18.41 22.72
N LEU A 21 4.37 17.60 21.69
CA LEU A 21 4.69 17.96 20.32
C LEU A 21 3.91 19.25 19.99
N SER A 22 4.64 20.29 19.57
CA SER A 22 3.99 21.46 18.97
C SER A 22 3.19 20.97 17.76
N PRO A 23 1.92 21.38 17.58
CA PRO A 23 1.11 20.89 16.47
C PRO A 23 1.82 21.15 15.15
N ALA A 24 1.80 20.16 14.24
CA ALA A 24 2.54 20.22 12.98
C ALA A 24 2.31 21.53 12.21
N PHE A 25 1.08 22.05 12.26
CA PHE A 25 0.71 23.37 11.76
C PHE A 25 -0.19 24.06 12.79
N THR A 26 0.18 25.27 13.20
CA THR A 26 -0.64 26.11 14.08
C THR A 26 -1.78 26.77 13.28
N LYS A 27 -2.89 27.06 13.96
CA LYS A 27 -4.00 27.81 13.35
C LYS A 27 -3.53 29.24 13.02
N PRO A 28 -3.65 29.71 11.76
CA PRO A 28 -3.25 31.07 11.41
C PRO A 28 -4.18 32.10 12.05
N THR A 29 -3.62 33.27 12.41
CA THR A 29 -4.38 34.40 12.98
C THR A 29 -5.27 35.11 11.96
N SER A 30 -4.99 34.94 10.66
CA SER A 30 -5.74 35.51 9.54
C SER A 30 -5.98 34.48 8.44
N PRO A 31 -7.07 34.61 7.64
CA PRO A 31 -7.29 33.77 6.47
C PRO A 31 -6.11 33.86 5.50
N GLN A 32 -5.55 32.70 5.14
CA GLN A 32 -4.39 32.62 4.25
C GLN A 32 -4.84 32.68 2.78
N LEU A 33 -4.18 33.50 1.96
CA LEU A 33 -4.43 33.54 0.51
C LEU A 33 -4.05 32.22 -0.16
N THR A 34 -4.74 31.88 -1.25
CA THR A 34 -4.45 30.68 -2.05
C THR A 34 -3.10 30.79 -2.73
N ALA A 35 -2.12 29.99 -2.30
CA ALA A 35 -0.78 29.96 -2.89
C ALA A 35 -0.81 29.28 -4.28
N ILE A 36 -0.55 30.04 -5.35
CA ILE A 36 -0.56 29.50 -6.72
C ILE A 36 0.83 29.54 -7.39
N PRO A 37 1.13 28.61 -8.32
CA PRO A 37 2.31 28.67 -9.19
C PRO A 37 2.37 29.97 -10.02
N PRO A 38 3.56 30.39 -10.50
CA PRO A 38 4.83 29.64 -10.49
C PRO A 38 5.59 29.72 -9.17
N THR A 39 5.39 30.75 -8.34
CA THR A 39 6.11 30.87 -7.06
C THR A 39 5.55 29.94 -6.00
N ARG A 40 4.21 29.78 -5.95
CA ARG A 40 3.47 29.06 -4.91
C ARG A 40 4.00 29.36 -3.51
N ALA A 41 4.38 30.61 -3.24
CA ALA A 41 5.01 31.00 -1.99
C ALA A 41 3.96 31.09 -0.87
N HIS A 42 4.31 30.58 0.32
CA HIS A 42 3.46 30.52 1.50
C HIS A 42 4.30 30.23 2.74
N SER A 43 3.78 30.57 3.93
CA SER A 43 4.34 30.13 5.20
C SER A 43 3.84 28.74 5.60
N ALA A 44 4.47 28.12 6.61
CA ALA A 44 4.03 26.81 7.11
C ALA A 44 2.57 26.83 7.63
N ALA A 45 2.06 27.97 8.10
CA ALA A 45 0.67 28.12 8.55
C ALA A 45 -0.36 27.94 7.42
N TYR A 46 0.05 28.05 6.15
CA TYR A 46 -0.79 27.67 5.00
C TYR A 46 -1.14 26.17 5.00
N HIS A 47 -0.44 25.32 5.73
CA HIS A 47 -0.77 23.89 5.81
C HIS A 47 -1.71 23.52 6.95
N TYR A 48 -2.25 24.50 7.69
CA TYR A 48 -3.24 24.22 8.73
C TYR A 48 -4.46 23.46 8.17
N PRO A 49 -4.87 22.32 8.77
CA PRO A 49 -6.03 21.54 8.35
C PRO A 49 -7.35 22.30 8.53
N LEU A 50 -7.86 22.90 7.44
CA LEU A 50 -9.10 23.68 7.44
C LEU A 50 -10.33 22.90 7.92
N ILE A 51 -10.31 21.57 7.81
CA ILE A 51 -11.38 20.68 8.28
C ILE A 51 -11.52 20.65 9.82
N LEU A 52 -10.51 21.06 10.59
CA LEU A 52 -10.66 21.25 12.04
C LEU A 52 -11.60 22.43 12.39
N ASP A 53 -11.70 23.41 11.48
CA ASP A 53 -12.59 24.58 11.64
C ASP A 53 -13.95 24.39 10.95
N ASP A 54 -14.18 23.25 10.29
CA ASP A 54 -15.39 22.96 9.52
C ASP A 54 -16.01 21.62 9.98
N GLU A 55 -16.79 21.69 11.07
CA GLU A 55 -17.58 20.56 11.56
C GLU A 55 -18.47 19.96 10.47
N THR A 56 -18.97 20.78 9.53
CA THR A 56 -19.86 20.32 8.47
C THR A 56 -19.10 19.40 7.53
N ALA A 57 -17.86 19.74 7.15
CA ALA A 57 -17.01 18.89 6.32
C ALA A 57 -16.69 17.55 7.02
N SER A 58 -16.45 17.59 8.33
CA SER A 58 -16.26 16.36 9.12
C SER A 58 -17.52 15.49 9.18
N LYS A 59 -18.69 16.11 9.35
CA LYS A 59 -20.01 15.44 9.32
C LYS A 59 -20.33 14.87 7.93
N ASP A 60 -20.02 15.59 6.87
CA ASP A 60 -20.23 15.15 5.48
C ASP A 60 -19.32 13.96 5.12
N LEU A 61 -18.09 13.89 5.63
CA LEU A 61 -17.21 12.72 5.43
C LEU A 61 -17.77 11.47 6.11
N LEU A 62 -18.26 11.60 7.34
CA LEU A 62 -18.86 10.51 8.11
C LEU A 62 -20.19 10.05 7.48
N GLY A 63 -21.08 10.98 7.13
CA GLY A 63 -22.36 10.65 6.49
C GLY A 63 -22.20 10.06 5.08
N TRP A 64 -21.21 10.51 4.31
CA TRP A 64 -20.82 9.85 3.06
C TRP A 64 -20.31 8.42 3.32
N PHE A 65 -19.48 8.22 4.34
CA PHE A 65 -18.94 6.91 4.65
C PHE A 65 -20.00 5.92 5.15
N GLU A 66 -20.97 6.34 5.97
CA GLU A 66 -22.06 5.46 6.43
C GLU A 66 -22.85 4.88 5.23
N GLY A 67 -23.19 5.70 4.23
CA GLY A 67 -23.83 5.20 3.00
C GLY A 67 -22.94 4.29 2.12
N ILE A 68 -21.61 4.41 2.21
CA ILE A 68 -20.65 3.55 1.50
C ILE A 68 -20.38 2.25 2.28
N GLU A 69 -20.42 2.29 3.61
CA GLU A 69 -20.25 1.13 4.50
C GLU A 69 -21.39 0.11 4.30
N GLU A 70 -22.63 0.57 4.17
CA GLU A 70 -23.78 -0.28 3.84
C GLU A 70 -23.70 -0.87 2.42
N ALA A 71 -23.24 -0.09 1.44
CA ALA A 71 -23.17 -0.52 0.04
C ALA A 71 -21.99 -1.47 -0.26
N ARG A 72 -20.83 -1.27 0.39
CA ARG A 72 -19.64 -2.10 0.17
C ARG A 72 -19.62 -3.26 1.15
N ASN A 73 -20.26 -4.36 0.75
CA ASN A 73 -20.38 -5.64 1.45
C ASN A 73 -19.01 -6.32 1.79
N MET A 74 -18.26 -5.72 2.71
CA MET A 74 -16.94 -6.15 3.19
C MET A 74 -17.09 -6.90 4.52
N PRO A 75 -16.78 -8.21 4.59
CA PRO A 75 -17.09 -9.05 5.76
C PRO A 75 -16.46 -8.61 7.10
N TRP A 76 -15.40 -7.80 7.06
CA TRP A 76 -14.72 -7.23 8.23
C TRP A 76 -15.27 -5.88 8.70
N ARG A 77 -16.17 -5.24 7.95
CA ARG A 77 -16.94 -4.08 8.41
C ARG A 77 -18.18 -4.55 9.14
N LYS A 78 -18.18 -4.38 10.46
CA LYS A 78 -19.25 -4.78 11.38
C LYS A 78 -19.50 -3.65 12.36
N LYS A 79 -20.74 -3.55 12.88
CA LYS A 79 -21.13 -2.59 13.93
C LYS A 79 -20.07 -2.57 15.03
N TRP A 80 -19.67 -1.38 15.44
CA TRP A 80 -18.84 -1.20 16.63
C TRP A 80 -19.59 -1.72 17.87
N LEU A 81 -18.86 -2.36 18.78
CA LEU A 81 -19.41 -2.95 19.99
C LEU A 81 -19.32 -1.92 21.12
N ASP A 82 -20.48 -1.42 21.55
CA ASP A 82 -20.54 -0.40 22.60
C ASP A 82 -20.42 -1.04 24.00
N PRO A 83 -19.43 -0.67 24.82
CA PRO A 83 -19.33 -1.15 26.20
C PRO A 83 -20.58 -0.87 27.04
N ALA A 84 -21.34 0.19 26.74
CA ALA A 84 -22.58 0.52 27.46
C ALA A 84 -23.74 -0.44 27.14
N GLU A 85 -23.70 -1.19 26.02
CA GLU A 85 -24.72 -2.20 25.69
C GLU A 85 -24.57 -3.50 26.53
N CYS A 86 -23.59 -3.58 27.44
CA CYS A 86 -23.10 -4.85 28.01
C CYS A 86 -23.10 -4.96 29.55
N GLU A 87 -23.84 -4.10 30.26
CA GLU A 87 -23.99 -4.18 31.71
C GLU A 87 -24.43 -5.59 32.17
N GLY A 88 -23.58 -6.24 32.97
CA GLY A 88 -23.83 -7.59 33.50
C GLY A 88 -23.42 -8.77 32.59
N LYS A 89 -22.72 -8.55 31.47
CA LYS A 89 -22.25 -9.62 30.55
C LYS A 89 -20.77 -9.44 30.13
N GLU A 90 -19.91 -9.18 31.10
CA GLU A 90 -18.52 -8.76 30.86
C GLU A 90 -17.66 -9.83 30.17
N GLU A 91 -17.86 -11.12 30.48
CA GLU A 91 -17.12 -12.22 29.84
C GLU A 91 -17.54 -12.42 28.38
N ASP A 92 -18.85 -12.46 28.11
CA ASP A 92 -19.42 -12.53 26.75
C ASP A 92 -18.94 -11.34 25.89
N PHE A 93 -18.96 -10.13 26.45
CA PHE A 93 -18.48 -8.93 25.77
C PHE A 93 -16.98 -8.99 25.48
N GLY A 94 -16.17 -9.45 26.44
CA GLY A 94 -14.73 -9.64 26.25
C GLY A 94 -14.41 -10.56 25.07
N ALA A 95 -15.10 -11.70 24.98
CA ALA A 95 -14.94 -12.64 23.88
C ALA A 95 -15.42 -12.07 22.52
N LEU A 96 -16.54 -11.34 22.49
CA LEU A 96 -17.04 -10.67 21.29
C LEU A 96 -16.07 -9.56 20.81
N LEU A 97 -15.52 -8.79 21.74
CA LEU A 97 -14.57 -7.71 21.46
C LEU A 97 -13.21 -8.25 20.99
N GLU A 98 -12.72 -9.35 21.59
CA GLU A 98 -11.53 -10.06 21.13
C GLU A 98 -11.70 -10.56 19.70
N LYS A 99 -12.83 -11.23 19.41
CA LYS A 99 -13.16 -11.66 18.05
C LYS A 99 -13.22 -10.48 17.08
N ARG A 100 -13.84 -9.36 17.48
CA ARG A 100 -13.92 -8.15 16.63
C ARG A 100 -12.53 -7.58 16.35
N ALA A 101 -11.67 -7.47 17.37
CA ALA A 101 -10.31 -6.96 17.23
C ALA A 101 -9.43 -7.88 16.37
N TYR A 102 -9.57 -9.20 16.52
CA TYR A 102 -8.93 -10.20 15.68
C TYR A 102 -9.38 -10.09 14.22
N GLU A 103 -10.69 -9.97 13.96
CA GLU A 103 -11.23 -9.77 12.60
C GLU A 103 -10.70 -8.49 11.94
N VAL A 104 -10.65 -7.36 12.67
CA VAL A 104 -10.01 -6.12 12.17
C VAL A 104 -8.55 -6.40 11.83
N TRP A 105 -7.78 -6.95 12.78
CA TRP A 105 -6.35 -7.20 12.60
C TRP A 105 -6.03 -8.09 11.39
N VAL A 106 -6.75 -9.21 11.22
CA VAL A 106 -6.61 -10.10 10.05
C VAL A 106 -6.88 -9.33 8.76
N SER A 107 -7.98 -8.57 8.69
CA SER A 107 -8.34 -7.80 7.50
C SER A 107 -7.29 -6.74 7.15
N GLU A 108 -6.79 -5.99 8.14
CA GLU A 108 -5.76 -4.97 7.95
C GLU A 108 -4.43 -5.56 7.48
N VAL A 109 -4.03 -6.73 7.97
CA VAL A 109 -2.84 -7.43 7.48
C VAL A 109 -3.05 -7.94 6.05
N MET A 110 -4.23 -8.49 5.71
CA MET A 110 -4.54 -8.93 4.36
C MET A 110 -4.60 -7.78 3.35
N LEU A 111 -5.11 -6.60 3.73
CA LEU A 111 -5.26 -5.43 2.85
C LEU A 111 -3.94 -4.72 2.52
N GLN A 112 -2.87 -4.94 3.28
CA GLN A 112 -1.54 -4.38 2.98
C GLN A 112 -1.07 -4.73 1.56
N GLN A 113 -1.12 -3.75 0.65
CA GLN A 113 -0.76 -3.91 -0.77
C GLN A 113 -1.62 -4.95 -1.54
N THR A 114 -2.83 -5.27 -1.06
CA THR A 114 -3.79 -6.16 -1.71
C THR A 114 -5.10 -5.43 -2.00
N ARG A 115 -5.79 -5.76 -3.10
CA ARG A 115 -7.11 -5.18 -3.43
C ARG A 115 -8.22 -5.82 -2.59
N VAL A 116 -9.21 -5.03 -2.18
CA VAL A 116 -10.39 -5.47 -1.40
C VAL A 116 -11.07 -6.71 -2.00
N SER A 117 -11.37 -6.69 -3.31
CA SER A 117 -12.04 -7.82 -3.98
C SER A 117 -11.25 -9.12 -3.94
N THR A 118 -9.92 -9.03 -3.94
CA THR A 118 -9.04 -10.19 -3.75
C THR A 118 -9.06 -10.68 -2.31
N VAL A 119 -9.16 -9.78 -1.31
CA VAL A 119 -9.13 -10.15 0.12
C VAL A 119 -10.41 -10.85 0.59
N ILE A 120 -11.60 -10.48 0.07
CA ILE A 120 -12.90 -11.03 0.51
C ILE A 120 -12.92 -12.58 0.64
N PRO A 121 -12.60 -13.38 -0.39
CA PRO A 121 -12.63 -14.84 -0.28
C PRO A 121 -11.57 -15.39 0.70
N TYR A 122 -10.38 -14.77 0.76
CA TYR A 122 -9.32 -15.18 1.68
C TYR A 122 -9.68 -14.91 3.14
N PHE A 123 -10.27 -13.75 3.43
CA PHE A 123 -10.74 -13.40 4.77
C PHE A 123 -11.83 -14.36 5.25
N ASN A 124 -12.82 -14.64 4.40
CA ASN A 124 -13.91 -15.57 4.75
C ASN A 124 -13.38 -16.98 5.04
N ASN A 125 -12.49 -17.51 4.20
CA ASN A 125 -11.85 -18.82 4.42
C ASN A 125 -11.00 -18.83 5.71
N TRP A 126 -10.21 -17.78 5.94
CA TRP A 126 -9.36 -17.64 7.12
C TRP A 126 -10.16 -17.60 8.42
N ILE A 127 -11.18 -16.74 8.51
CA ILE A 127 -12.04 -16.63 9.70
C ILE A 127 -12.90 -17.88 9.89
N SER A 128 -13.27 -18.58 8.81
CA SER A 128 -13.97 -19.87 8.92
C SER A 128 -13.08 -20.99 9.48
N LYS A 129 -11.77 -21.00 9.18
CA LYS A 129 -10.83 -22.00 9.72
C LYS A 129 -10.31 -21.64 11.12
N TRP A 130 -10.06 -20.35 11.35
CA TRP A 130 -9.55 -19.79 12.60
C TRP A 130 -10.41 -18.60 13.06
N PRO A 131 -11.54 -18.86 13.75
CA PRO A 131 -12.49 -17.82 14.16
C PRO A 131 -11.99 -16.94 15.32
N THR A 132 -10.94 -17.34 16.04
CA THR A 132 -10.36 -16.60 17.18
C THR A 132 -8.84 -16.57 17.12
N VAL A 133 -8.22 -15.68 17.92
CA VAL A 133 -6.75 -15.56 18.00
C VAL A 133 -6.09 -16.82 18.58
N GLU A 134 -6.74 -17.55 19.49
CA GLU A 134 -6.29 -18.85 20.02
C GLU A 134 -6.23 -19.89 18.91
N SER A 135 -7.30 -20.00 18.12
CA SER A 135 -7.40 -21.01 17.07
C SER A 135 -6.30 -20.82 16.00
N LEU A 136 -5.93 -19.57 15.71
CA LEU A 136 -4.77 -19.25 14.88
C LEU A 136 -3.45 -19.54 15.59
N ALA A 137 -3.31 -19.21 16.88
CA ALA A 137 -2.10 -19.46 17.65
C ALA A 137 -1.79 -20.97 17.83
N GLN A 138 -2.80 -21.83 17.75
CA GLN A 138 -2.66 -23.29 17.78
C GLN A 138 -2.36 -23.91 16.40
N ALA A 139 -2.47 -23.14 15.31
CA ALA A 139 -2.28 -23.66 13.95
C ALA A 139 -0.83 -24.10 13.67
N SER A 140 -0.67 -25.04 12.73
CA SER A 140 0.65 -25.33 12.15
C SER A 140 1.12 -24.16 11.26
N HIS A 141 2.43 -24.03 11.08
CA HIS A 141 2.98 -23.00 10.20
C HIS A 141 2.57 -23.23 8.74
N ASP A 142 2.59 -24.49 8.31
CA ASP A 142 2.26 -24.89 6.93
C ASP A 142 0.78 -24.72 6.62
N ASP A 143 -0.13 -24.99 7.57
CA ASP A 143 -1.54 -24.66 7.43
C ASP A 143 -1.76 -23.18 7.15
N VAL A 144 -1.09 -22.31 7.91
CA VAL A 144 -1.19 -20.85 7.77
C VAL A 144 -0.69 -20.39 6.39
N LEU A 145 0.45 -20.91 5.93
CA LEU A 145 0.96 -20.63 4.58
C LEU A 145 0.07 -21.21 3.47
N SER A 146 -0.59 -22.34 3.73
CA SER A 146 -1.53 -23.00 2.81
C SER A 146 -2.82 -22.21 2.64
N VAL A 147 -3.40 -21.64 3.70
CA VAL A 147 -4.59 -20.77 3.61
C VAL A 147 -4.24 -19.40 3.02
N TRP A 148 -3.03 -18.89 3.24
CA TRP A 148 -2.55 -17.63 2.61
C TRP A 148 -2.13 -17.80 1.14
N LYS A 149 -2.19 -19.02 0.60
CA LYS A 149 -1.64 -19.40 -0.70
C LYS A 149 -2.26 -18.58 -1.85
N GLY A 150 -1.42 -17.80 -2.53
CA GLY A 150 -1.82 -16.92 -3.64
C GLY A 150 -2.07 -15.46 -3.26
N LEU A 151 -2.24 -15.12 -1.98
CA LEU A 151 -2.45 -13.72 -1.53
C LEU A 151 -1.17 -12.88 -1.55
N GLY A 152 0.00 -13.53 -1.64
CA GLY A 152 1.30 -12.88 -1.74
C GLY A 152 1.78 -12.25 -0.41
N TYR A 153 3.06 -11.84 -0.39
CA TYR A 153 3.75 -11.32 0.80
C TYR A 153 3.55 -12.21 2.04
N TYR A 154 3.92 -13.49 1.91
CA TYR A 154 3.70 -14.55 2.91
C TYR A 154 4.29 -14.28 4.30
N SER A 155 5.31 -13.43 4.39
CA SER A 155 5.83 -12.93 5.68
C SER A 155 4.76 -12.26 6.54
N ARG A 156 3.68 -11.73 5.95
CA ARG A 156 2.51 -11.22 6.66
C ARG A 156 1.76 -12.32 7.42
N ALA A 157 1.48 -13.45 6.77
CA ALA A 157 0.87 -14.62 7.41
C ALA A 157 1.74 -15.16 8.56
N THR A 158 3.03 -15.30 8.31
CA THR A 158 4.01 -15.70 9.35
C THR A 158 3.98 -14.74 10.54
N ARG A 159 4.04 -13.43 10.29
CA ARG A 159 4.03 -12.41 11.34
C ARG A 159 2.71 -12.35 12.11
N LEU A 160 1.58 -12.50 11.42
CA LEU A 160 0.25 -12.57 12.03
C LEU A 160 0.12 -13.79 12.96
N HIS A 161 0.65 -14.94 12.56
CA HIS A 161 0.69 -16.16 13.37
C HIS A 161 1.70 -16.05 14.55
N GLU A 162 2.90 -15.50 14.34
CA GLU A 162 3.85 -15.15 15.41
C GLU A 162 3.20 -14.18 16.42
N GLY A 163 2.45 -13.19 15.93
CA GLY A 163 1.71 -12.24 16.73
C GLY A 163 0.59 -12.90 17.54
N ALA A 164 -0.19 -13.80 16.95
CA ALA A 164 -1.26 -14.51 17.65
C ALA A 164 -0.70 -15.33 18.82
N LYS A 165 0.42 -16.04 18.60
CA LYS A 165 1.15 -16.75 19.67
C LYS A 165 1.64 -15.80 20.76
N ALA A 166 2.16 -14.63 20.39
CA ALA A 166 2.59 -13.62 21.35
C ALA A 166 1.42 -13.10 22.20
N VAL A 167 0.26 -12.79 21.60
CA VAL A 167 -0.96 -12.35 22.30
C VAL A 167 -1.37 -13.34 23.39
N ILE A 168 -1.48 -14.63 23.06
CA ILE A 168 -1.84 -15.67 24.05
C ILE A 168 -0.82 -15.75 25.19
N SER A 169 0.48 -15.56 24.90
CA SER A 169 1.53 -15.59 25.93
C SER A 169 1.55 -14.36 26.84
N MET A 170 1.06 -13.20 26.38
CA MET A 170 1.13 -11.92 27.10
C MET A 170 -0.02 -11.73 28.10
N GLN A 171 -1.22 -12.22 27.80
CA GLN A 171 -2.43 -11.95 28.59
C GLN A 171 -3.30 -13.20 28.82
N PRO A 172 -2.77 -14.30 29.40
CA PRO A 172 -3.48 -15.58 29.52
C PRO A 172 -4.75 -15.54 30.40
N SER A 173 -4.96 -14.47 31.18
CA SER A 173 -6.05 -14.36 32.16
C SER A 173 -7.01 -13.19 31.89
N GLN A 174 -6.97 -12.58 30.70
CA GLN A 174 -7.94 -11.55 30.29
C GLN A 174 -9.03 -12.15 29.39
N SER A 175 -10.26 -11.67 29.51
CA SER A 175 -11.38 -12.07 28.66
C SER A 175 -11.21 -11.62 27.21
N CYS A 176 -10.56 -10.46 27.01
CA CYS A 176 -10.02 -10.02 25.73
C CYS A 176 -8.50 -9.89 25.84
N LYS A 177 -7.76 -10.72 25.08
CA LYS A 177 -6.30 -10.83 25.14
C LYS A 177 -5.58 -9.88 24.18
N ILE A 178 -6.33 -9.28 23.24
CA ILE A 178 -5.82 -8.26 22.33
C ILE A 178 -5.90 -6.91 23.04
N PRO A 179 -4.78 -6.21 23.27
CA PRO A 179 -4.80 -4.94 23.98
C PRO A 179 -5.42 -3.82 23.14
N SER A 180 -6.09 -2.87 23.79
CA SER A 180 -6.72 -1.71 23.13
C SER A 180 -5.74 -0.61 22.74
N GLY A 181 -4.70 -0.36 23.54
CA GLY A 181 -3.79 0.76 23.36
C GLY A 181 -2.67 0.53 22.33
N VAL A 182 -2.38 1.54 21.51
CA VAL A 182 -1.41 1.44 20.40
C VAL A 182 0.03 1.12 20.82
N VAL A 183 0.43 1.46 22.04
CA VAL A 183 1.77 1.18 22.58
C VAL A 183 1.95 -0.31 22.85
N GLU A 184 0.91 -0.98 23.37
CA GLU A 184 0.92 -2.42 23.63
C GLU A 184 0.73 -3.21 22.34
N LEU A 185 -0.19 -2.76 21.46
CA LEU A 185 -0.39 -3.35 20.13
C LEU A 185 0.92 -3.38 19.31
N GLN A 186 1.74 -2.33 19.34
CA GLN A 186 3.04 -2.28 18.63
C GLN A 186 4.12 -3.22 19.19
N LYS A 187 3.92 -3.85 20.35
CA LYS A 187 4.83 -4.89 20.86
C LYS A 187 4.57 -6.26 20.21
N ILE A 188 3.40 -6.44 19.58
CA ILE A 188 3.01 -7.69 18.94
C ILE A 188 3.72 -7.82 17.58
N PRO A 189 4.40 -8.95 17.29
CA PRO A 189 5.03 -9.19 16.00
C PRO A 189 4.10 -8.92 14.81
N GLY A 190 4.55 -8.09 13.88
CA GLY A 190 3.80 -7.75 12.67
C GLY A 190 2.86 -6.53 12.79
N ILE A 191 2.57 -6.05 13.99
CA ILE A 191 1.74 -4.85 14.18
C ILE A 191 2.62 -3.60 14.18
N GLY A 192 2.60 -2.85 13.06
CA GLY A 192 3.18 -1.50 12.99
C GLY A 192 2.20 -0.41 13.43
N ARG A 193 2.68 0.84 13.52
CA ARG A 193 1.89 2.02 13.93
C ARG A 193 0.52 2.14 13.23
N TYR A 194 0.46 1.89 11.92
CA TYR A 194 -0.78 1.84 11.14
C TYR A 194 -1.77 0.79 11.66
N THR A 195 -1.35 -0.48 11.75
CA THR A 195 -2.23 -1.57 12.18
C THR A 195 -2.63 -1.43 13.64
N ALA A 196 -1.75 -0.89 14.50
CA ALA A 196 -2.09 -0.56 15.87
C ALA A 196 -3.21 0.50 15.93
N GLY A 197 -3.07 1.62 15.23
CA GLY A 197 -4.10 2.66 15.17
C GLY A 197 -5.42 2.16 14.57
N ALA A 198 -5.36 1.32 13.53
CA ALA A 198 -6.55 0.73 12.90
C ALA A 198 -7.29 -0.21 13.86
N VAL A 199 -6.60 -1.14 14.52
CA VAL A 199 -7.22 -2.05 15.51
C VAL A 199 -7.75 -1.26 16.70
N SER A 200 -6.96 -0.33 17.24
CA SER A 200 -7.31 0.51 18.40
C SER A 200 -8.58 1.35 18.14
N SER A 201 -8.65 2.04 17.01
CA SER A 201 -9.80 2.89 16.66
C SER A 201 -11.03 2.13 16.17
N ILE A 202 -10.87 1.08 15.34
CA ILE A 202 -12.00 0.37 14.70
C ILE A 202 -12.63 -0.66 15.65
N ALA A 203 -11.84 -1.38 16.45
CA ALA A 203 -12.37 -2.37 17.38
C ALA A 203 -12.67 -1.76 18.76
N PHE A 204 -11.73 -0.98 19.33
CA PHE A 204 -11.84 -0.48 20.71
C PHE A 204 -12.39 0.94 20.82
N GLY A 205 -12.53 1.67 19.71
CA GLY A 205 -13.09 3.03 19.71
C GLY A 205 -12.17 4.09 20.28
N GLU A 206 -10.86 3.82 20.36
CA GLU A 206 -9.85 4.77 20.85
C GLU A 206 -9.56 5.87 19.81
N ALA A 207 -9.26 7.09 20.28
CA ALA A 207 -8.99 8.26 19.44
C ALA A 207 -7.56 8.26 18.85
N GLU A 208 -7.23 7.19 18.12
CA GLU A 208 -5.90 6.88 17.60
C GLU A 208 -5.86 6.97 16.07
N PRO A 209 -4.83 7.58 15.45
CA PRO A 209 -4.80 7.85 14.02
C PRO A 209 -4.39 6.63 13.17
N VAL A 210 -4.79 6.65 11.89
CA VAL A 210 -4.19 5.81 10.84
C VAL A 210 -3.52 6.66 9.77
N LEU A 211 -2.43 6.15 9.19
CA LEU A 211 -1.79 6.73 8.02
C LEU A 211 -1.25 5.63 7.11
N ASP A 212 -1.86 5.48 5.94
CA ASP A 212 -1.37 4.68 4.82
C ASP A 212 -1.06 5.57 3.60
N GLY A 213 -0.71 4.97 2.47
CA GLY A 213 -0.47 5.71 1.23
C GLY A 213 -1.71 6.39 0.61
N ASN A 214 -2.92 6.00 1.02
CA ASN A 214 -4.16 6.64 0.61
C ASN A 214 -4.46 7.88 1.45
N VAL A 215 -4.39 7.74 2.78
CA VAL A 215 -4.54 8.85 3.74
C VAL A 215 -3.45 9.89 3.54
N ALA A 216 -2.17 9.51 3.37
CA ALA A 216 -1.10 10.46 3.10
C ALA A 216 -1.35 11.29 1.82
N ARG A 217 -1.98 10.72 0.80
CA ARG A 217 -2.39 11.43 -0.42
C ARG A 217 -3.59 12.35 -0.19
N VAL A 218 -4.57 11.93 0.61
CA VAL A 218 -5.70 12.79 1.03
C VAL A 218 -5.17 13.99 1.82
N LEU A 219 -4.32 13.76 2.82
CA LEU A 219 -3.75 14.81 3.66
C LEU A 219 -2.85 15.75 2.86
N SER A 220 -1.97 15.25 1.97
CA SER A 220 -1.20 16.10 1.05
C SER A 220 -2.08 17.10 0.28
N ARG A 221 -3.26 16.66 -0.19
CA ARG A 221 -4.21 17.50 -0.94
C ARG A 221 -5.06 18.42 -0.06
N GLN A 222 -5.49 17.96 1.11
CA GLN A 222 -6.22 18.80 2.07
C GLN A 222 -5.32 19.93 2.60
N LEU A 223 -4.05 19.62 2.91
CA LEU A 223 -3.09 20.55 3.50
C LEU A 223 -2.33 21.39 2.47
N GLY A 224 -2.38 21.07 1.17
CA GLY A 224 -1.56 21.76 0.17
C GLY A 224 -0.06 21.44 0.29
N LEU A 225 0.30 20.26 0.77
CA LEU A 225 1.70 19.85 0.94
C LEU A 225 2.23 19.18 -0.33
N TYR A 226 3.03 19.91 -1.12
CA TYR A 226 3.75 19.36 -2.28
C TYR A 226 5.07 18.73 -1.83
N VAL A 227 5.00 17.50 -1.34
CA VAL A 227 6.11 16.81 -0.68
C VAL A 227 6.27 15.38 -1.21
N ASP A 228 7.45 14.77 -1.01
CA ASP A 228 7.56 13.32 -1.05
C ASP A 228 6.87 12.74 0.19
N ALA A 229 5.72 12.10 -0.01
CA ALA A 229 4.97 11.49 1.07
C ALA A 229 5.65 10.27 1.73
N LYS A 230 6.85 9.88 1.28
CA LYS A 230 7.71 8.86 1.91
C LYS A 230 8.87 9.44 2.71
N ASP A 231 9.15 10.74 2.61
CA ASP A 231 10.16 11.37 3.45
C ASP A 231 9.72 11.35 4.93
N LYS A 232 10.70 11.25 5.84
CA LYS A 232 10.43 11.15 7.28
C LYS A 232 9.72 12.40 7.81
N LYS A 233 10.17 13.61 7.46
CA LYS A 233 9.57 14.86 7.97
C LYS A 233 8.12 14.99 7.52
N SER A 234 7.88 14.67 6.24
CA SER A 234 6.54 14.67 5.64
C SER A 234 5.63 13.64 6.30
N THR A 235 6.15 12.43 6.53
CA THR A 235 5.41 11.34 7.20
C THR A 235 5.08 11.68 8.65
N ASP A 236 6.02 12.25 9.41
CA ASP A 236 5.79 12.69 10.79
C ASP A 236 4.69 13.78 10.85
N ALA A 237 4.73 14.76 9.94
CA ALA A 237 3.71 15.81 9.85
C ALA A 237 2.32 15.26 9.49
N PHE A 238 2.22 14.30 8.57
CA PHE A 238 0.95 13.64 8.26
C PHE A 238 0.40 12.83 9.43
N TRP A 239 1.26 12.16 10.21
CA TRP A 239 0.84 11.45 11.43
C TRP A 239 0.28 12.39 12.49
N GLU A 240 0.95 13.52 12.71
CA GLU A 240 0.54 14.55 13.67
C GLU A 240 -0.80 15.21 13.26
N VAL A 241 -0.98 15.50 11.96
CA VAL A 241 -2.28 15.98 11.48
C VAL A 241 -3.38 14.92 11.59
N ALA A 242 -3.09 13.65 11.26
CA ALA A 242 -4.07 12.56 11.41
C ALA A 242 -4.52 12.40 12.88
N ASP A 243 -3.60 12.56 13.82
CA ASP A 243 -3.85 12.54 15.28
C ASP A 243 -4.79 13.68 15.71
N GLN A 244 -4.50 14.91 15.29
CA GLN A 244 -5.34 16.08 15.56
C GLN A 244 -6.75 15.92 14.98
N LEU A 245 -6.85 15.40 13.75
CA LEU A 245 -8.13 15.17 13.08
C LEU A 245 -9.00 14.15 13.83
N VAL A 246 -8.45 12.97 14.14
CA VAL A 246 -9.22 11.91 14.81
C VAL A 246 -9.63 12.30 16.23
N LYS A 247 -8.75 13.01 16.98
CA LYS A 247 -9.08 13.50 18.33
C LYS A 247 -10.12 14.60 18.33
N SER A 248 -10.08 15.50 17.34
CA SER A 248 -11.09 16.54 17.15
C SER A 248 -12.47 15.95 16.92
N VAL A 249 -12.64 15.03 15.96
CA VAL A 249 -13.95 14.42 15.69
C VAL A 249 -14.43 13.46 16.78
N ALA A 250 -13.50 12.86 17.53
CA ALA A 250 -13.82 12.06 18.71
C ALA A 250 -14.31 12.91 19.90
N GLY A 251 -13.93 14.19 19.97
CA GLY A 251 -14.10 15.01 21.17
C GLY A 251 -13.16 14.61 22.32
N HIS A 252 -11.97 14.09 21.99
CA HIS A 252 -10.98 13.63 22.98
C HIS A 252 -10.22 14.85 23.58
N PRO A 253 -9.95 14.89 24.90
CA PRO A 253 -10.15 13.84 25.91
C PRO A 253 -11.50 13.89 26.66
N GLU A 254 -12.38 14.85 26.34
CA GLU A 254 -13.66 15.04 27.06
C GLU A 254 -14.61 13.84 26.88
N LYS A 255 -14.57 13.21 25.70
CA LYS A 255 -15.25 11.95 25.40
C LYS A 255 -14.26 10.80 25.45
N GLY A 256 -14.71 9.69 26.05
CA GLY A 256 -14.02 8.41 26.01
C GLY A 256 -14.21 7.66 24.68
N ARG A 257 -14.16 6.33 24.75
CA ARG A 257 -14.32 5.44 23.58
C ARG A 257 -15.67 5.64 22.89
N SER A 258 -15.66 5.58 21.56
CA SER A 258 -16.89 5.62 20.73
C SER A 258 -16.65 4.99 19.36
N LYS A 259 -17.70 4.82 18.55
CA LYS A 259 -17.57 4.38 17.15
C LYS A 259 -16.82 5.38 16.24
N THR A 260 -16.78 6.66 16.63
CA THR A 260 -16.40 7.77 15.73
C THR A 260 -14.94 7.70 15.23
N PRO A 261 -13.91 7.41 16.06
CA PRO A 261 -12.54 7.24 15.56
C PRO A 261 -12.40 6.16 14.49
N GLY A 262 -13.05 5.01 14.71
CA GLY A 262 -13.06 3.89 13.76
C GLY A 262 -13.78 4.23 12.46
N GLN A 263 -14.93 4.91 12.52
CA GLN A 263 -15.64 5.40 11.33
C GLN A 263 -14.81 6.46 10.59
N TRP A 264 -14.19 7.41 11.30
CA TRP A 264 -13.35 8.46 10.71
C TRP A 264 -12.15 7.90 9.96
N ASN A 265 -11.38 7.02 10.61
CA ASN A 265 -10.22 6.38 10.02
C ASN A 265 -10.59 5.56 8.79
N GLN A 266 -11.68 4.78 8.85
CA GLN A 266 -12.17 4.07 7.67
C GLN A 266 -12.67 5.02 6.57
N ALA A 267 -13.34 6.11 6.90
CA ALA A 267 -13.82 7.10 5.95
C ALA A 267 -12.69 7.77 5.16
N ILE A 268 -11.60 8.17 5.83
CA ILE A 268 -10.47 8.81 5.15
C ILE A 268 -9.65 7.81 4.29
N MET A 269 -9.55 6.54 4.74
CA MET A 269 -8.97 5.45 3.92
C MET A 269 -9.83 5.14 2.69
N GLU A 270 -11.14 4.99 2.88
CA GLU A 270 -12.13 4.77 1.83
C GLU A 270 -12.08 5.89 0.80
N LEU A 271 -12.14 7.15 1.24
CA LEU A 271 -12.06 8.35 0.40
C LEU A 271 -10.79 8.37 -0.44
N GLY A 272 -9.64 8.05 0.15
CA GLY A 272 -8.39 7.93 -0.57
C GLY A 272 -8.44 6.84 -1.66
N SER A 273 -9.08 5.71 -1.35
CA SER A 273 -9.16 4.55 -2.26
C SER A 273 -10.13 4.72 -3.44
N THR A 274 -11.26 5.43 -3.27
CA THR A 274 -12.35 5.51 -4.27
C THR A 274 -12.49 6.86 -4.97
N ILE A 275 -12.30 7.97 -4.25
CA ILE A 275 -12.57 9.33 -4.77
C ILE A 275 -11.27 10.10 -4.97
N CYS A 276 -10.47 10.24 -3.91
CA CYS A 276 -9.21 10.96 -3.88
C CYS A 276 -8.05 10.06 -4.37
N THR A 277 -8.27 9.34 -5.47
CA THR A 277 -7.29 8.42 -6.09
C THR A 277 -6.16 9.19 -6.78
N PRO A 278 -5.12 8.53 -7.36
CA PRO A 278 -4.11 9.21 -8.18
C PRO A 278 -4.71 10.10 -9.29
N LYS A 279 -5.82 9.70 -9.92
CA LYS A 279 -6.69 10.54 -10.76
C LYS A 279 -7.96 10.90 -9.94
N PRO A 280 -8.02 12.06 -9.26
CA PRO A 280 -9.07 12.32 -8.28
C PRO A 280 -10.41 12.74 -8.91
N LYS A 281 -11.50 12.19 -8.38
CA LYS A 281 -12.88 12.57 -8.70
C LYS A 281 -13.33 13.72 -7.82
N CYS A 282 -12.75 14.91 -8.01
CA CYS A 282 -12.94 16.03 -7.08
C CYS A 282 -14.41 16.44 -6.87
N ASP A 283 -15.27 16.31 -7.88
CA ASP A 283 -16.69 16.67 -7.78
C ASP A 283 -17.53 15.72 -6.92
N GLU A 284 -17.07 14.48 -6.71
CA GLU A 284 -17.69 13.49 -5.84
C GLU A 284 -17.16 13.57 -4.38
N CYS A 285 -16.24 14.49 -4.08
CA CYS A 285 -15.53 14.54 -2.79
C CYS A 285 -16.35 15.28 -1.69
N PRO A 286 -16.75 14.61 -0.59
CA PRO A 286 -17.52 15.26 0.49
C PRO A 286 -16.73 16.39 1.16
N ILE A 287 -15.41 16.24 1.30
CA ILE A 287 -14.50 17.21 1.91
C ILE A 287 -13.80 18.11 0.88
N ARG A 288 -14.46 18.38 -0.26
CA ARG A 288 -13.92 19.28 -1.30
C ARG A 288 -13.71 20.71 -0.78
N ARG A 289 -14.61 21.22 0.06
CA ARG A 289 -14.63 22.64 0.49
C ARG A 289 -13.39 23.05 1.32
N THR A 290 -12.79 22.11 2.05
CA THR A 290 -11.59 22.32 2.88
C THR A 290 -10.29 22.01 2.13
N CYS A 291 -10.37 21.50 0.90
CA CYS A 291 -9.22 21.00 0.16
C CYS A 291 -8.41 22.13 -0.48
N ARG A 292 -7.24 22.44 0.09
CA ARG A 292 -6.36 23.52 -0.41
C ARG A 292 -5.95 23.33 -1.86
N VAL A 293 -5.55 22.11 -2.26
CA VAL A 293 -5.14 21.84 -3.65
C VAL A 293 -6.31 21.96 -4.64
N TYR A 294 -7.55 21.66 -4.22
CA TYR A 294 -8.73 21.93 -5.05
C TYR A 294 -8.93 23.44 -5.23
N ALA A 295 -8.84 24.24 -4.16
CA ALA A 295 -8.97 25.69 -4.21
C ALA A 295 -7.86 26.37 -5.05
N GLU A 296 -6.63 25.86 -5.00
CA GLU A 296 -5.53 26.25 -5.89
C GLU A 296 -5.88 25.98 -7.36
N GLY A 297 -6.30 24.76 -7.69
CA GLY A 297 -6.72 24.38 -9.05
C GLY A 297 -7.92 25.19 -9.54
N GLU A 298 -8.90 25.44 -8.69
CA GLU A 298 -10.09 26.26 -9.00
C GLU A 298 -9.68 27.70 -9.31
N THR A 299 -8.79 28.28 -8.50
CA THR A 299 -8.22 29.62 -8.72
C THR A 299 -7.49 29.71 -10.06
N LEU A 300 -6.64 28.72 -10.38
CA LEU A 300 -5.94 28.62 -11.67
C LEU A 300 -6.90 28.43 -12.86
N SER A 301 -8.05 27.78 -12.65
CA SER A 301 -9.05 27.57 -13.70
C SER A 301 -9.86 28.83 -14.06
N ILE A 302 -9.81 29.86 -13.20
CA ILE A 302 -10.57 31.12 -13.32
C ILE A 302 -9.64 32.31 -13.64
N LYS A 303 -8.49 32.44 -12.96
CA LYS A 303 -7.58 33.59 -13.08
C LYS A 303 -6.36 33.24 -13.92
N LYS A 304 -6.13 33.97 -15.02
CA LYS A 304 -4.88 33.85 -15.83
C LYS A 304 -3.63 34.40 -15.13
N ALA A 305 -3.80 35.28 -14.15
CA ALA A 305 -2.77 35.72 -13.22
C ALA A 305 -3.46 36.15 -11.92
N ALA A 306 -2.92 35.73 -10.78
CA ALA A 306 -3.20 36.35 -9.49
C ALA A 306 -1.87 36.71 -8.84
N ALA A 307 -1.85 37.80 -8.06
CA ALA A 307 -0.69 38.12 -7.26
C ALA A 307 -0.56 37.10 -6.12
N THR A 308 0.58 36.42 -6.06
CA THR A 308 0.98 35.63 -4.89
C THR A 308 1.72 36.59 -3.95
N GLU A 309 1.24 36.75 -2.72
CA GLU A 309 2.03 37.42 -1.68
C GLU A 309 3.31 36.61 -1.43
N VAL A 310 4.46 37.29 -1.45
CA VAL A 310 5.74 36.66 -1.15
C VAL A 310 5.95 36.81 0.37
N PRO A 311 5.93 35.72 1.15
CA PRO A 311 6.24 35.77 2.57
C PRO A 311 7.71 36.13 2.79
N ASP A 312 8.05 36.51 4.02
CA ASP A 312 9.46 36.62 4.41
C ASP A 312 10.18 35.28 4.20
N ILE A 313 11.48 35.32 3.90
CA ILE A 313 12.30 34.13 3.67
C ILE A 313 12.42 33.27 4.93
N GLU A 314 12.34 33.88 6.12
CA GLU A 314 12.34 33.19 7.40
C GLU A 314 11.00 32.48 7.69
N ASP A 315 9.89 33.04 7.20
CA ASP A 315 8.54 32.48 7.32
C ASP A 315 8.19 31.45 6.23
N ALA A 316 8.96 31.43 5.13
CA ALA A 316 8.69 30.59 3.97
C ALA A 316 8.66 29.09 4.30
N CYS A 317 7.71 28.36 3.72
CA CYS A 317 7.55 26.94 3.97
C CYS A 317 8.75 26.13 3.47
N THR A 318 9.46 25.48 4.40
CA THR A 318 10.62 24.61 4.12
C THR A 318 10.24 23.12 3.95
N LEU A 319 8.95 22.77 4.04
CA LEU A 319 8.45 21.41 3.82
C LEU A 319 8.12 21.16 2.35
N CYS A 320 7.39 22.09 1.71
CA CYS A 320 7.05 21.98 0.29
C CYS A 320 8.31 22.02 -0.57
N GLN A 321 8.36 21.13 -1.57
CA GLN A 321 9.28 21.29 -2.68
C GLN A 321 8.73 22.32 -3.68
N GLN A 322 9.60 22.81 -4.55
CA GLN A 322 9.18 23.59 -5.71
C GLN A 322 8.32 22.73 -6.65
N LEU A 323 7.20 23.30 -7.10
CA LEU A 323 6.29 22.74 -8.10
C LEU A 323 6.64 23.37 -9.45
N ASP A 324 7.42 22.65 -10.25
CA ASP A 324 8.01 23.20 -11.46
C ASP A 324 6.99 23.29 -12.60
N THR A 325 7.17 24.26 -13.51
CA THR A 325 6.22 24.47 -14.62
C THR A 325 6.18 23.31 -15.63
N GLU A 326 7.15 22.39 -15.57
CA GLU A 326 7.15 21.13 -16.32
C GLU A 326 6.20 20.08 -15.72
N ASP A 327 5.97 20.09 -14.39
CA ASP A 327 4.97 19.24 -13.73
C ASP A 327 3.54 19.60 -14.18
N LEU A 328 3.30 20.89 -14.51
CA LEU A 328 2.04 21.35 -15.10
C LEU A 328 1.87 20.90 -16.56
N ALA A 329 2.97 20.82 -17.32
CA ALA A 329 2.97 20.44 -18.74
C ALA A 329 3.00 18.93 -18.99
N THR A 330 3.28 18.12 -17.95
CA THR A 330 3.30 16.64 -17.99
C THR A 330 2.03 16.00 -17.40
N ALA A 331 1.00 16.83 -17.16
CA ALA A 331 -0.38 16.37 -17.06
C ALA A 331 -0.70 15.38 -18.21
N PRO A 332 -1.22 14.17 -17.93
CA PRO A 332 -1.48 13.21 -18.99
C PRO A 332 -2.46 13.77 -20.03
N GLU A 333 -1.99 13.99 -21.25
CA GLU A 333 -2.85 14.02 -22.42
C GLU A 333 -3.40 12.60 -22.58
N GLU A 334 -4.68 12.43 -22.27
CA GLU A 334 -5.38 11.16 -22.45
C GLU A 334 -5.63 10.96 -23.95
N HIS A 335 -4.79 10.12 -24.57
CA HIS A 335 -5.26 9.27 -25.65
C HIS A 335 -6.22 8.24 -25.04
N ASP A 336 -7.49 8.32 -25.43
CA ASP A 336 -8.49 7.28 -25.16
C ASP A 336 -8.23 6.10 -26.11
N ASP A 337 -7.35 5.19 -25.70
CA ASP A 337 -7.18 3.87 -26.33
C ASP A 337 -7.18 2.81 -25.20
N ASP A 338 -8.35 2.17 -25.00
CA ASP A 338 -8.45 0.88 -24.33
C ASP A 338 -7.86 -0.19 -25.27
N GLU A 339 -6.69 -0.77 -24.94
CA GLU A 339 -6.33 -2.11 -25.43
C GLU A 339 -5.22 -2.81 -24.61
N ASP A 340 -5.17 -4.14 -24.74
CA ASP A 340 -4.47 -5.08 -23.87
C ASP A 340 -2.96 -5.31 -24.15
N ASP A 341 -2.31 -5.85 -23.12
CA ASP A 341 -1.05 -6.61 -23.04
C ASP A 341 -0.28 -6.96 -24.36
N VAL A 342 0.76 -6.18 -24.71
CA VAL A 342 1.86 -6.62 -25.60
C VAL A 342 3.23 -6.05 -25.13
N PRO A 343 4.34 -6.83 -25.12
CA PRO A 343 5.66 -6.34 -24.68
C PRO A 343 6.38 -5.43 -25.69
N ALA A 344 6.95 -4.32 -25.22
CA ALA A 344 7.70 -3.36 -26.04
C ALA A 344 9.05 -3.91 -26.56
N LYS A 345 9.32 -3.70 -27.86
CA LYS A 345 10.66 -3.86 -28.47
C LYS A 345 11.55 -2.64 -28.21
N PRO A 346 12.89 -2.78 -28.15
CA PRO A 346 13.78 -1.67 -27.82
C PRO A 346 13.99 -0.71 -28.99
N ALA A 347 13.69 0.58 -28.79
CA ALA A 347 13.98 1.65 -29.75
C ALA A 347 15.42 2.18 -29.59
N LYS A 348 16.11 2.39 -30.72
CA LYS A 348 17.47 2.97 -30.74
C LYS A 348 17.43 4.45 -30.32
N ARG A 349 18.35 4.84 -29.43
CA ARG A 349 18.59 6.25 -29.08
C ARG A 349 19.23 6.99 -30.27
N GLN A 350 18.53 7.96 -30.85
CA GLN A 350 19.17 9.08 -31.55
C GLN A 350 19.18 10.31 -30.65
N LYS A 351 20.35 10.93 -30.56
CA LYS A 351 20.64 12.08 -29.70
C LYS A 351 20.31 13.34 -30.50
N THR A 352 19.30 14.10 -30.09
CA THR A 352 18.97 15.39 -30.71
C THR A 352 18.92 16.45 -29.63
N GLU A 353 19.73 17.49 -29.78
CA GLU A 353 19.73 18.66 -28.90
C GLU A 353 18.45 19.47 -29.12
N GLN A 354 17.78 19.92 -28.06
CA GLN A 354 16.61 20.79 -28.19
C GLN A 354 16.69 22.02 -27.30
N LYS A 355 16.53 23.18 -27.96
CA LYS A 355 16.44 24.52 -27.38
C LYS A 355 15.32 24.59 -26.33
N GLN A 356 15.57 25.36 -25.28
CA GLN A 356 14.54 25.83 -24.37
C GLN A 356 13.47 26.64 -25.14
N SER A 357 12.22 26.19 -25.07
CA SER A 357 11.05 26.97 -25.46
C SER A 357 10.09 27.04 -24.26
N ASN A 358 9.74 28.24 -23.81
CA ASN A 358 8.82 28.42 -22.67
C ASN A 358 7.41 27.86 -22.99
N LYS A 359 7.08 26.69 -22.43
CA LYS A 359 5.81 25.97 -22.68
C LYS A 359 4.65 26.33 -21.74
N LEU A 360 4.76 27.40 -20.94
CA LEU A 360 3.63 27.89 -20.12
C LEU A 360 2.40 28.24 -20.96
N SER A 361 2.58 28.76 -22.18
CA SER A 361 1.48 29.27 -23.02
C SER A 361 0.32 28.30 -23.22
N ASN A 362 0.62 27.01 -23.41
CA ASN A 362 -0.38 26.03 -23.83
C ASN A 362 -1.42 25.73 -22.74
N TYR A 363 -1.07 25.88 -21.46
CA TYR A 363 -2.02 25.76 -20.35
C TYR A 363 -2.92 27.01 -20.19
N PHE A 364 -2.52 28.15 -20.77
CA PHE A 364 -3.20 29.45 -20.66
C PHE A 364 -3.95 29.89 -21.94
N THR A 365 -3.83 29.16 -23.05
CA THR A 365 -4.49 29.47 -24.33
C THR A 365 -5.79 28.69 -24.54
N SER A 366 -6.91 29.23 -24.08
CA SER A 366 -8.22 28.95 -24.66
C SER A 366 -8.53 29.97 -25.77
N SER A 367 -8.98 29.49 -26.93
CA SER A 367 -9.25 30.30 -28.13
C SER A 367 -10.21 31.45 -27.87
N ALA A 368 -9.88 32.64 -28.37
CA ALA A 368 -10.76 33.80 -28.31
C ALA A 368 -11.95 33.65 -29.29
N PRO A 369 -13.19 34.00 -28.90
CA PRO A 369 -14.31 34.11 -29.84
C PRO A 369 -14.05 35.23 -30.85
N LYS A 370 -14.34 35.01 -32.14
CA LYS A 370 -14.27 36.06 -33.16
C LYS A 370 -15.35 37.13 -32.89
N PRO A 371 -15.03 38.43 -33.03
CA PRO A 371 -16.03 39.49 -32.92
C PRO A 371 -16.97 39.48 -34.14
N LYS A 372 -18.24 39.84 -33.92
CA LYS A 372 -19.17 40.28 -34.98
C LYS A 372 -19.55 41.76 -34.75
N PRO A 373 -19.81 42.54 -35.82
CA PRO A 373 -20.02 43.99 -35.76
C PRO A 373 -21.42 44.37 -35.24
N ALA A 374 -21.64 45.66 -34.98
CA ALA A 374 -22.70 46.16 -34.09
C ALA A 374 -23.82 47.01 -34.75
N THR A 375 -25.02 46.96 -34.12
CA THR A 375 -26.11 47.99 -34.08
C THR A 375 -26.85 48.38 -35.37
N PRO A 376 -28.05 49.05 -35.29
CA PRO A 376 -28.95 49.37 -34.16
C PRO A 376 -30.37 48.74 -34.32
N THR A 377 -31.39 48.85 -33.44
CA THR A 377 -32.15 50.01 -32.87
C THR A 377 -33.11 49.53 -31.74
N PRO A 378 -33.78 50.42 -30.95
CA PRO A 378 -34.47 50.05 -29.71
C PRO A 378 -36.00 49.84 -29.82
N SER A 379 -36.58 49.09 -28.87
CA SER A 379 -38.01 49.13 -28.55
C SER A 379 -38.28 48.85 -27.06
N THR A 380 -39.11 49.68 -26.44
CA THR A 380 -39.47 49.67 -25.00
C THR A 380 -40.62 48.72 -24.66
N SER A 381 -40.53 48.01 -23.54
CA SER A 381 -41.70 47.57 -22.76
C SER A 381 -41.35 47.25 -21.30
N THR A 382 -42.19 47.71 -20.37
CA THR A 382 -42.09 47.61 -18.90
C THR A 382 -42.81 46.39 -18.31
N SER A 383 -42.26 45.71 -17.29
CA SER A 383 -43.02 45.19 -16.12
C SER A 383 -42.15 44.51 -15.03
N SER A 384 -42.22 45.06 -13.82
CA SER A 384 -42.13 44.56 -12.42
C SER A 384 -41.55 43.18 -11.99
N PRO A 385 -41.03 43.06 -10.72
CA PRO A 385 -40.42 41.86 -10.10
C PRO A 385 -41.47 40.99 -9.34
N PRO A 386 -41.15 39.95 -8.51
CA PRO A 386 -39.86 39.45 -7.98
C PRO A 386 -39.72 37.90 -8.27
N PRO A 387 -39.18 36.94 -7.45
CA PRO A 387 -38.58 36.92 -6.10
C PRO A 387 -37.08 36.51 -6.05
N SER A 388 -36.55 36.29 -4.84
CA SER A 388 -35.15 35.94 -4.53
C SER A 388 -34.78 34.47 -4.78
N THR A 389 -34.07 34.21 -5.88
CA THR A 389 -33.44 32.89 -6.09
C THR A 389 -32.22 32.69 -5.17
N LYS A 390 -32.22 31.59 -4.41
CA LYS A 390 -31.05 31.10 -3.66
C LYS A 390 -29.80 31.15 -4.56
N ARG A 391 -28.74 31.80 -4.07
CA ARG A 391 -27.47 32.00 -4.79
C ARG A 391 -26.78 30.64 -4.97
N LYS A 392 -27.09 29.92 -6.04
CA LYS A 392 -26.35 28.71 -6.45
C LYS A 392 -24.89 29.10 -6.66
N THR A 393 -23.98 28.50 -5.89
CA THR A 393 -22.55 28.57 -6.15
C THR A 393 -22.31 28.11 -7.59
N PRO A 394 -21.60 28.88 -8.43
CA PRO A 394 -21.39 28.50 -9.83
C PRO A 394 -20.60 27.20 -9.88
N THR A 395 -21.22 26.14 -10.38
CA THR A 395 -20.57 24.85 -10.58
C THR A 395 -19.55 24.99 -11.70
N ALA A 396 -18.34 24.47 -11.50
CA ALA A 396 -17.30 24.49 -12.52
C ALA A 396 -17.79 23.83 -13.81
N THR A 397 -17.44 24.40 -14.97
CA THR A 397 -17.69 23.73 -16.26
C THR A 397 -16.90 22.41 -16.33
N PRO A 398 -17.33 21.40 -17.12
CA PRO A 398 -16.59 20.13 -17.22
C PRO A 398 -15.11 20.31 -17.61
N ALA A 399 -14.80 21.31 -18.46
CA ALA A 399 -13.44 21.66 -18.83
C ALA A 399 -12.63 22.37 -17.72
N GLN A 400 -13.28 23.02 -16.75
CA GLN A 400 -12.63 23.49 -15.53
C GLN A 400 -12.42 22.32 -14.56
N ALA A 401 -13.43 21.49 -14.32
CA ALA A 401 -13.34 20.30 -13.47
C ALA A 401 -12.17 19.37 -13.87
N LYS A 402 -12.02 19.06 -15.18
CA LYS A 402 -10.87 18.26 -15.68
C LYS A 402 -9.52 18.94 -15.36
N ARG A 403 -9.39 20.26 -15.55
CA ARG A 403 -8.15 21.00 -15.21
C ARG A 403 -7.84 21.02 -13.71
N ILE A 404 -8.87 21.13 -12.86
CA ILE A 404 -8.71 21.06 -11.39
C ILE A 404 -8.28 19.65 -10.97
N ALA A 405 -8.93 18.60 -11.50
CA ALA A 405 -8.57 17.21 -11.21
C ALA A 405 -7.13 16.87 -11.65
N ILE A 406 -6.69 17.38 -12.80
CA ILE A 406 -5.31 17.29 -13.27
C ILE A 406 -4.34 17.95 -12.28
N TYR A 407 -4.60 19.19 -11.84
CA TYR A 407 -3.76 19.87 -10.84
C TYR A 407 -3.69 19.08 -9.52
N CYS A 408 -4.82 18.59 -9.03
CA CYS A 408 -4.88 17.72 -7.85
C CYS A 408 -4.09 16.40 -8.03
N SER A 409 -3.93 15.90 -9.26
CA SER A 409 -3.17 14.67 -9.56
C SER A 409 -1.65 14.80 -9.38
N LEU A 410 -1.14 16.04 -9.29
CA LEU A 410 0.26 16.34 -9.04
C LEU A 410 0.66 16.07 -7.57
N PHE A 411 -0.30 16.15 -6.64
CA PHE A 411 -0.08 16.00 -5.20
C PHE A 411 -0.38 14.56 -4.72
N PRO A 412 0.47 13.95 -3.85
CA PRO A 412 1.80 14.40 -3.42
C PRO A 412 2.84 14.26 -4.54
N LYS A 413 4.01 14.90 -4.38
CA LYS A 413 5.08 14.87 -5.38
C LYS A 413 5.54 13.44 -5.64
N LYS A 414 5.54 13.05 -6.92
CA LYS A 414 5.94 11.70 -7.36
C LYS A 414 7.45 11.66 -7.55
N MET A 415 8.16 11.08 -6.59
CA MET A 415 9.60 10.84 -6.76
C MET A 415 9.87 9.83 -7.89
N PRO A 416 10.91 10.04 -8.73
CA PRO A 416 11.33 9.05 -9.73
C PRO A 416 11.59 7.68 -9.10
N LYS A 417 11.05 6.62 -9.70
CA LYS A 417 11.31 5.25 -9.23
C LYS A 417 12.77 4.90 -9.53
N LYS A 418 13.52 4.45 -8.52
CA LYS A 418 14.84 3.83 -8.72
C LYS A 418 14.69 2.60 -9.62
N ALA A 419 15.66 2.38 -10.51
CA ALA A 419 15.73 1.17 -11.30
C ALA A 419 15.75 -0.08 -10.39
N VAL A 420 14.93 -1.07 -10.73
CA VAL A 420 14.84 -2.34 -10.01
C VAL A 420 15.99 -3.24 -10.48
N PRO A 421 16.75 -3.89 -9.58
CA PRO A 421 17.76 -4.87 -9.96
C PRO A 421 17.17 -6.00 -10.81
N GLU A 422 17.94 -6.48 -11.78
CA GLU A 422 17.62 -7.67 -12.55
C GLU A 422 18.62 -8.79 -12.19
N GLU A 423 18.12 -9.99 -11.94
CA GLU A 423 18.91 -11.20 -11.67
C GLU A 423 18.44 -12.35 -12.56
N ASP A 424 19.36 -13.22 -12.97
CA ASP A 424 19.05 -14.47 -13.66
C ASP A 424 19.29 -15.66 -12.70
N ALA A 425 18.49 -16.71 -12.81
CA ALA A 425 18.65 -17.94 -12.03
C ALA A 425 18.30 -19.17 -12.85
N VAL A 426 18.96 -20.29 -12.57
CA VAL A 426 18.53 -21.63 -13.02
C VAL A 426 17.63 -22.27 -11.97
N VAL A 427 16.50 -22.81 -12.43
CA VAL A 427 15.54 -23.58 -11.63
C VAL A 427 15.65 -25.03 -12.09
N CYS A 428 16.07 -25.90 -11.18
CA CYS A 428 16.35 -27.31 -11.44
C CYS A 428 15.14 -28.15 -11.05
N ILE A 429 14.35 -28.56 -12.04
CA ILE A 429 13.23 -29.47 -11.84
C ILE A 429 13.77 -30.89 -11.94
N ILE A 430 13.81 -31.59 -10.80
CA ILE A 430 14.41 -32.92 -10.66
C ILE A 430 13.28 -33.96 -10.56
N GLU A 431 13.27 -34.90 -11.50
CA GLU A 431 12.30 -35.99 -11.65
C GLU A 431 12.95 -37.35 -11.38
N ALA A 432 12.41 -38.09 -10.41
CA ALA A 432 12.66 -39.50 -10.21
C ALA A 432 11.55 -40.31 -10.88
N ALA A 433 11.86 -41.07 -11.94
CA ALA A 433 10.91 -41.98 -12.57
C ALA A 433 10.83 -43.30 -11.79
N GLN A 434 9.62 -43.80 -11.56
CA GLN A 434 9.34 -45.02 -10.81
C GLN A 434 8.95 -46.20 -11.72
N GLU A 435 9.04 -47.43 -11.19
CA GLU A 435 8.73 -48.68 -11.93
C GLU A 435 7.27 -48.78 -12.37
N ASP A 436 6.36 -48.20 -11.60
CA ASP A 436 4.92 -48.13 -11.84
C ASP A 436 4.53 -47.08 -12.91
N GLY A 437 5.52 -46.41 -13.52
CA GLY A 437 5.32 -45.33 -14.48
C GLY A 437 4.99 -43.97 -13.85
N GLN A 438 4.94 -43.87 -12.53
CA GLN A 438 4.77 -42.60 -11.83
C GLN A 438 6.09 -41.81 -11.75
N SER A 439 5.98 -40.55 -11.34
CA SER A 439 7.13 -39.66 -11.13
C SER A 439 7.02 -38.94 -9.80
N LYS A 440 8.14 -38.88 -9.08
CA LYS A 440 8.34 -38.05 -7.89
C LYS A 440 9.23 -36.85 -8.20
N TRP A 441 8.90 -35.72 -7.60
CA TRP A 441 9.50 -34.43 -7.86
C TRP A 441 10.18 -33.91 -6.60
N PHE A 442 11.43 -33.53 -6.71
CA PHE A 442 12.18 -33.02 -5.56
C PHE A 442 11.92 -31.53 -5.34
N ILE A 443 11.61 -31.17 -4.09
CA ILE A 443 11.50 -29.78 -3.66
C ILE A 443 12.21 -29.54 -2.33
N GLU A 444 12.66 -28.31 -2.15
CA GLU A 444 13.29 -27.81 -0.93
C GLU A 444 12.54 -26.62 -0.35
N GLN A 445 12.62 -26.43 0.96
CA GLN A 445 12.03 -25.30 1.67
C GLN A 445 13.03 -24.14 1.71
N ARG A 446 12.58 -22.95 1.34
CA ARG A 446 13.40 -21.73 1.42
C ARG A 446 13.68 -21.36 2.88
N PRO A 447 14.84 -20.74 3.19
CA PRO A 447 15.18 -20.31 4.55
C PRO A 447 14.06 -19.49 5.21
N ALA A 448 13.94 -19.60 6.54
CA ALA A 448 12.92 -18.90 7.32
C ALA A 448 13.04 -17.36 7.34
N LYS A 449 14.02 -16.79 6.65
CA LYS A 449 14.25 -15.34 6.49
C LYS A 449 14.63 -15.03 5.04
N GLY A 450 14.19 -13.87 4.54
CA GLY A 450 14.50 -13.38 3.19
C GLY A 450 13.33 -13.51 2.21
N LEU A 451 13.64 -13.43 0.91
CA LEU A 451 12.66 -13.49 -0.16
C LEU A 451 11.96 -14.86 -0.20
N LEU A 452 10.62 -14.85 -0.19
CA LEU A 452 9.77 -16.06 -0.19
C LEU A 452 10.10 -17.05 0.94
N ALA A 453 10.40 -16.54 2.13
CA ALA A 453 10.75 -17.34 3.31
C ALA A 453 9.75 -18.46 3.63
N SER A 454 10.27 -19.63 4.04
CA SER A 454 9.52 -20.85 4.39
C SER A 454 8.66 -21.48 3.29
N LEU A 455 8.60 -20.91 2.08
CA LEU A 455 7.89 -21.54 0.96
C LEU A 455 8.71 -22.68 0.37
N TRP A 456 8.02 -23.71 -0.14
CA TRP A 456 8.63 -24.73 -0.97
C TRP A 456 8.99 -24.18 -2.36
N GLN A 457 10.08 -24.72 -2.93
CA GLN A 457 10.56 -24.42 -4.27
C GLN A 457 11.21 -25.64 -4.92
N PHE A 458 11.33 -25.63 -6.24
CA PHE A 458 12.37 -26.42 -6.91
C PHE A 458 13.74 -25.81 -6.58
N PRO A 459 14.80 -26.63 -6.44
CA PRO A 459 16.16 -26.12 -6.22
C PRO A 459 16.55 -25.03 -7.22
N GLN A 460 17.08 -23.92 -6.72
CA GLN A 460 17.37 -22.73 -7.52
C GLN A 460 18.75 -22.16 -7.20
N GLN A 461 19.54 -21.89 -8.24
CA GLN A 461 20.81 -21.17 -8.14
C GLN A 461 20.74 -19.86 -8.93
N THR A 462 21.04 -18.74 -8.28
CA THR A 462 21.24 -17.45 -8.96
C THR A 462 22.54 -17.51 -9.77
N LEU A 463 22.47 -17.09 -11.03
CA LEU A 463 23.62 -17.02 -11.93
C LEU A 463 24.43 -15.73 -11.64
N PRO A 464 25.77 -15.76 -11.77
CA PRO A 464 26.56 -14.55 -11.65
C PRO A 464 26.17 -13.54 -12.74
N ASN A 465 26.04 -12.28 -12.36
CA ASN A 465 25.73 -11.20 -13.27
C ASN A 465 27.02 -10.79 -14.02
N THR A 466 27.25 -11.41 -15.18
CA THR A 466 28.37 -11.16 -16.07
C THR A 466 27.90 -10.42 -17.31
N ASP A 467 28.73 -9.54 -17.90
CA ASP A 467 28.42 -8.80 -19.14
C ASP A 467 28.14 -9.72 -20.36
N MET A 468 28.39 -11.02 -20.23
CA MET A 468 28.04 -12.05 -21.21
C MET A 468 26.67 -12.67 -20.89
N ALA A 469 25.77 -12.63 -21.86
CA ALA A 469 24.48 -13.31 -21.76
C ALA A 469 24.65 -14.83 -21.60
N HIS A 470 23.98 -15.40 -20.59
CA HIS A 470 23.98 -16.84 -20.36
C HIS A 470 23.36 -17.57 -21.56
N THR A 471 24.07 -18.55 -22.10
CA THR A 471 23.57 -19.40 -23.20
C THR A 471 22.84 -20.61 -22.64
N ALA A 472 21.99 -21.27 -23.44
CA ALA A 472 21.35 -22.53 -23.00
C ALA A 472 22.36 -23.63 -22.65
N ALA A 473 23.58 -23.60 -23.22
CA ALA A 473 24.65 -24.51 -22.85
C ALA A 473 25.23 -24.18 -21.46
N THR A 474 25.57 -22.92 -21.18
CA THR A 474 26.12 -22.52 -19.88
C THR A 474 25.08 -22.66 -18.75
N ARG A 475 23.81 -22.39 -19.02
CA ARG A 475 22.72 -22.63 -18.05
C ARG A 475 22.54 -24.09 -17.69
N LYS A 476 22.54 -25.00 -18.68
CA LYS A 476 22.49 -26.45 -18.40
C LYS A 476 23.72 -26.94 -17.63
N ALA A 477 24.90 -26.39 -17.92
CA ALA A 477 26.12 -26.70 -17.17
C ALA A 477 26.04 -26.21 -15.71
N ALA A 478 25.56 -24.98 -15.49
CA ALA A 478 25.36 -24.42 -14.14
C ALA A 478 24.29 -25.21 -13.35
N ALA A 479 23.15 -25.52 -13.98
CA ALA A 479 22.11 -26.35 -13.37
C ALA A 479 22.62 -27.74 -12.98
N ARG A 480 23.41 -28.38 -13.86
CA ARG A 480 24.07 -29.65 -13.54
C ARG A 480 25.01 -29.48 -12.35
N ALA A 481 26.00 -28.58 -12.43
CA ALA A 481 26.98 -28.32 -11.37
C ALA A 481 26.35 -28.02 -10.01
N TYR A 482 25.27 -27.24 -10.00
CA TYR A 482 24.48 -26.96 -8.80
C TYR A 482 23.85 -28.23 -8.23
N VAL A 483 23.20 -29.04 -9.06
CA VAL A 483 22.66 -30.34 -8.64
C VAL A 483 23.78 -31.23 -8.07
N GLU A 484 24.96 -31.34 -8.71
CA GLU A 484 26.09 -32.11 -8.18
C GLU A 484 26.51 -31.63 -6.77
N SER A 485 26.47 -30.32 -6.52
CA SER A 485 26.79 -29.71 -5.22
C SER A 485 25.80 -29.99 -4.08
N LEU A 486 24.62 -30.54 -4.36
CA LEU A 486 23.61 -30.89 -3.34
C LEU A 486 23.90 -32.26 -2.66
N ASP A 487 25.15 -32.72 -2.72
CA ASP A 487 25.63 -34.06 -2.34
C ASP A 487 24.98 -35.20 -3.16
N LEU A 488 24.85 -34.96 -4.46
CA LEU A 488 24.12 -35.81 -5.41
C LEU A 488 25.00 -36.64 -6.33
N GLY A 489 26.30 -36.80 -6.03
CA GLY A 489 27.29 -37.40 -6.94
C GLY A 489 26.88 -38.74 -7.60
N ALA A 490 26.07 -39.56 -6.93
CA ALA A 490 25.55 -40.83 -7.44
C ALA A 490 24.30 -40.73 -8.35
N VAL A 491 23.62 -39.58 -8.39
CA VAL A 491 22.41 -39.36 -9.21
C VAL A 491 22.77 -38.84 -10.62
N ILE A 492 23.91 -38.16 -10.75
CA ILE A 492 24.38 -37.60 -12.02
C ILE A 492 24.89 -38.67 -12.99
N SER A 493 25.51 -39.75 -12.48
CA SER A 493 25.92 -40.91 -13.30
C SER A 493 24.74 -41.57 -14.02
N ASN A 494 23.53 -41.46 -13.47
CA ASN A 494 22.30 -42.06 -14.00
C ASN A 494 21.31 -41.02 -14.55
N THR A 495 21.73 -39.78 -14.82
CA THR A 495 20.86 -38.76 -15.42
C THR A 495 20.60 -39.09 -16.89
N VAL A 496 19.38 -39.50 -17.19
CA VAL A 496 18.94 -39.96 -18.52
C VAL A 496 18.65 -38.77 -19.45
N HIS A 497 18.15 -37.65 -18.91
CA HIS A 497 17.72 -36.51 -19.70
C HIS A 497 18.01 -35.18 -18.98
N LEU A 498 18.62 -34.23 -19.70
CA LEU A 498 18.91 -32.86 -19.25
C LEU A 498 18.49 -31.86 -20.33
N GLN A 499 17.41 -31.12 -20.09
CA GLN A 499 16.81 -30.24 -21.10
C GLN A 499 16.37 -28.90 -20.51
N GLU A 500 16.59 -27.81 -21.25
CA GLU A 500 15.97 -26.53 -20.93
C GLU A 500 14.51 -26.55 -21.41
N LEU A 501 13.56 -26.28 -20.51
CA LEU A 501 12.13 -26.20 -20.83
C LEU A 501 11.75 -24.83 -21.38
N GLY A 502 12.44 -23.78 -20.93
CA GLY A 502 12.22 -22.40 -21.33
C GLY A 502 12.69 -21.42 -20.25
N SER A 503 12.42 -20.14 -20.48
CA SER A 503 12.74 -19.06 -19.53
C SER A 503 11.48 -18.25 -19.24
N LEU A 504 11.29 -17.83 -18.00
CA LEU A 504 10.19 -16.95 -17.60
C LEU A 504 10.68 -15.81 -16.71
N VAL A 505 10.08 -14.63 -16.84
CA VAL A 505 10.36 -13.50 -15.95
C VAL A 505 9.32 -13.47 -14.83
N HIS A 506 9.79 -13.32 -13.59
CA HIS A 506 8.98 -13.09 -12.40
C HIS A 506 9.38 -11.76 -11.76
N VAL A 507 8.44 -10.82 -11.68
CA VAL A 507 8.67 -9.47 -11.18
C VAL A 507 8.20 -9.36 -9.73
N PHE A 508 9.13 -9.03 -8.85
CA PHE A 508 8.87 -8.57 -7.48
C PHE A 508 8.97 -7.04 -7.42
N THR A 509 8.40 -6.44 -6.37
CA THR A 509 8.45 -4.98 -6.13
C THR A 509 9.87 -4.41 -6.01
N HIS A 510 10.86 -5.26 -5.73
CA HIS A 510 12.26 -4.88 -5.47
C HIS A 510 13.30 -5.70 -6.27
N LEU A 511 12.85 -6.61 -7.15
CA LEU A 511 13.72 -7.49 -7.94
C LEU A 511 12.97 -7.96 -9.20
N LYS A 512 13.62 -8.01 -10.35
CA LYS A 512 13.13 -8.74 -11.54
C LYS A 512 14.00 -9.98 -11.72
N LEU A 513 13.41 -11.17 -11.58
CA LEU A 513 14.10 -12.45 -11.65
C LEU A 513 13.76 -13.18 -12.95
N THR A 514 14.76 -13.44 -13.80
CA THR A 514 14.63 -14.39 -14.91
C THR A 514 14.88 -15.80 -14.39
N MET A 515 13.90 -16.68 -14.55
CA MET A 515 13.95 -18.07 -14.11
C MET A 515 14.08 -18.96 -15.34
N HIS A 516 15.27 -19.53 -15.54
CA HIS A 516 15.57 -20.47 -16.60
C HIS A 516 15.32 -21.90 -16.12
N VAL A 517 14.32 -22.57 -16.69
CA VAL A 517 13.85 -23.86 -16.18
C VAL A 517 14.58 -24.98 -16.87
N VAL A 518 15.35 -25.75 -16.09
CA VAL A 518 16.10 -26.92 -16.55
C VAL A 518 15.50 -28.16 -15.90
N HIS A 519 15.13 -29.13 -16.71
CA HIS A 519 14.57 -30.42 -16.31
C HIS A 519 15.66 -31.49 -16.33
N LEU A 520 15.76 -32.23 -15.22
CA LEU A 520 16.66 -33.35 -15.00
C LEU A 520 15.81 -34.57 -14.65
N ARG A 521 15.89 -35.64 -15.44
CA ARG A 521 15.21 -36.91 -15.17
C ARG A 521 16.22 -38.05 -15.02
N PHE A 522 16.05 -38.85 -13.96
CA PHE A 522 16.83 -40.07 -13.74
C PHE A 522 15.92 -41.30 -13.59
N GLY A 523 16.51 -42.47 -13.82
CA GLY A 523 15.82 -43.76 -13.83
C GLY A 523 15.67 -44.42 -12.45
N ILE A 524 15.00 -45.57 -12.45
CA ILE A 524 14.59 -46.36 -11.28
C ILE A 524 15.73 -46.66 -10.31
N ASP A 525 16.94 -46.95 -10.80
CA ASP A 525 18.12 -47.29 -9.99
C ASP A 525 18.82 -46.08 -9.33
N GLY A 526 18.26 -44.86 -9.46
CA GLY A 526 18.84 -43.65 -8.86
C GLY A 526 18.57 -43.58 -7.35
N LYS A 527 19.63 -43.47 -6.52
CA LYS A 527 19.49 -43.21 -5.07
C LYS A 527 18.68 -41.92 -4.87
N MET A 528 17.47 -42.05 -4.35
CA MET A 528 16.63 -40.90 -4.00
C MET A 528 17.33 -40.03 -2.95
N LEU A 529 17.15 -38.70 -3.05
CA LEU A 529 17.60 -37.75 -2.03
C LEU A 529 16.99 -38.12 -0.68
N GLU A 530 17.82 -38.10 0.36
CA GLU A 530 17.36 -38.27 1.73
C GLU A 530 16.40 -37.14 2.08
N GLU A 531 15.21 -37.51 2.55
CA GLU A 531 14.23 -36.55 3.02
C GLU A 531 14.71 -35.96 4.35
N THR A 532 14.69 -34.64 4.43
CA THR A 532 15.07 -33.88 5.62
C THR A 532 13.98 -32.87 5.92
N SER A 533 14.02 -32.22 7.08
CA SER A 533 13.01 -31.22 7.46
C SER A 533 12.82 -30.08 6.44
N GLY A 534 13.80 -29.82 5.58
CA GLY A 534 13.72 -28.84 4.49
C GLY A 534 13.75 -29.41 3.07
N ARG A 535 13.67 -30.73 2.85
CA ARG A 535 13.78 -31.36 1.52
C ARG A 535 12.92 -32.63 1.44
N LYS A 536 12.07 -32.76 0.42
CA LYS A 536 11.18 -33.93 0.26
C LYS A 536 10.90 -34.26 -1.21
N TRP A 537 10.43 -35.48 -1.43
CA TRP A 537 9.86 -35.91 -2.71
C TRP A 537 8.34 -35.78 -2.70
N VAL A 538 7.76 -35.27 -3.78
CA VAL A 538 6.31 -35.08 -3.92
C VAL A 538 5.83 -35.78 -5.18
N GLU A 539 4.76 -36.57 -5.05
CA GLU A 539 4.08 -37.20 -6.19
C GLU A 539 3.42 -36.14 -7.08
N THR A 540 3.36 -36.39 -8.39
CA THR A 540 2.77 -35.46 -9.39
C THR A 540 1.41 -34.89 -8.97
N GLU A 541 0.52 -35.73 -8.41
CA GLU A 541 -0.84 -35.34 -7.99
C GLU A 541 -0.84 -34.43 -6.75
N LYS A 542 0.06 -34.68 -5.80
CA LYS A 542 0.18 -33.91 -4.55
C LYS A 542 0.85 -32.55 -4.77
N MET A 543 1.55 -32.38 -5.89
CA MET A 543 2.34 -31.19 -6.19
C MET A 543 1.50 -29.88 -6.29
N GLU A 544 0.22 -29.98 -6.63
CA GLU A 544 -0.68 -28.81 -6.61
C GLU A 544 -1.03 -28.34 -5.19
N GLY A 545 -0.96 -29.23 -4.20
CA GLY A 545 -1.17 -28.95 -2.78
C GLY A 545 -0.07 -28.10 -2.15
N GLU A 546 1.17 -28.23 -2.64
CA GLU A 546 2.36 -27.59 -2.05
C GLU A 546 2.33 -26.06 -2.06
N THR A 547 2.98 -25.41 -1.08
CA THR A 547 2.99 -23.95 -0.92
C THR A 547 4.00 -23.24 -1.82
N LEU A 548 4.03 -23.63 -3.10
CA LEU A 548 4.86 -23.02 -4.14
C LEU A 548 4.46 -21.57 -4.43
N SER A 549 5.46 -20.71 -4.65
CA SER A 549 5.28 -19.35 -5.14
C SER A 549 4.70 -19.32 -6.57
N THR A 550 4.13 -18.18 -6.98
CA THR A 550 3.57 -18.02 -8.34
C THR A 550 4.63 -18.23 -9.43
N GLY A 551 5.88 -17.79 -9.19
CA GLY A 551 7.00 -18.09 -10.10
C GLY A 551 7.27 -19.59 -10.22
N MET A 552 7.39 -20.30 -9.09
CA MET A 552 7.65 -21.74 -9.08
C MET A 552 6.53 -22.57 -9.70
N ARG A 553 5.25 -22.16 -9.55
CA ARG A 553 4.14 -22.81 -10.26
C ARG A 553 4.20 -22.61 -11.77
N ARG A 554 4.56 -21.41 -12.25
CA ARG A 554 4.78 -21.19 -13.69
C ARG A 554 5.94 -22.04 -14.23
N CYS A 555 6.96 -22.36 -13.41
CA CYS A 555 7.98 -23.35 -13.76
C CYS A 555 7.40 -24.77 -13.85
N TRP A 556 6.54 -25.17 -12.91
CA TRP A 556 5.84 -26.45 -12.92
C TRP A 556 4.92 -26.62 -14.14
N ASP A 557 4.20 -25.56 -14.54
CA ASP A 557 3.33 -25.56 -15.71
C ASP A 557 4.09 -25.79 -17.03
N LEU A 558 5.38 -25.40 -17.11
CA LEU A 558 6.24 -25.72 -18.26
C LEU A 558 6.56 -27.21 -18.36
N VAL A 559 6.65 -27.92 -17.23
CA VAL A 559 6.82 -29.38 -17.21
C VAL A 559 5.57 -30.03 -17.77
N LYS A 560 4.41 -29.75 -17.16
CA LYS A 560 3.10 -30.30 -17.55
C LYS A 560 2.85 -30.18 -19.05
N LYS A 561 3.00 -28.97 -19.61
CA LYS A 561 2.80 -28.70 -21.04
C LYS A 561 3.70 -29.56 -21.93
N LYS A 562 4.93 -29.83 -21.51
CA LYS A 562 5.88 -30.60 -22.32
C LYS A 562 5.65 -32.11 -22.19
N THR A 563 5.25 -32.60 -21.01
CA THR A 563 4.84 -34.00 -20.82
C THR A 563 3.62 -34.34 -21.68
N THR A 564 2.60 -33.46 -21.74
CA THR A 564 1.44 -33.67 -22.62
C THR A 564 1.81 -33.67 -24.11
N SER A 565 2.80 -32.87 -24.52
CA SER A 565 3.26 -32.77 -25.93
C SER A 565 4.08 -33.98 -26.43
N VAL A 566 4.39 -34.97 -25.56
CA VAL A 566 5.15 -36.18 -25.94
C VAL A 566 4.22 -37.40 -26.14
N PHE A 567 2.94 -37.27 -25.80
CA PHE A 567 1.92 -38.34 -25.93
C PHE A 567 0.72 -37.92 -26.81
N GLY A 568 0.90 -36.90 -27.68
CA GLY A 568 -0.12 -36.38 -28.60
C GLY A 568 0.34 -36.43 -30.05
#